data_AF-A0A210PV12-F1
#
_entry.id   AF-A0A210PV12-F1
#
_cell.length_a   1.000
_cell.length_b   1.000
_cell.length_c   1.000
_cell.angle_alpha   90.00
_cell.angle_beta   90.00
_cell.angle_gamma   90.00
#
_symmetry.space_group_name_H-M   'P 1'
#
loop_
_entity.id
_entity.type
_entity.pdbx_description
1 polymer ?
#
loop_
_entity_poly.entity_id
_entity_poly.type
_entity_poly.pdbx_seq_one_letter_code
_entity_poly.pdbx_strand_id
1 'polypeptide(L)'
;MSGRVYKAWYILLHRTSREGRLEPGHRAYSPPEFWIAGNDILEEGHWQWASGKPVTFANWDDDQPDNGGDHDNNEHCMEVKQKDQWKWNDQECQEYRFFICEMPITDNIGGSQPGIIG
;
A
#
# COMPACT_ATOMS: atom_id res chain seq x y z
N MET A 1 -6.34 -23.14 -9.93
CA MET A 1 -6.32 -21.88 -9.16
C MET A 1 -5.34 -22.07 -8.02
N SER A 2 -4.10 -21.61 -8.17
CA SER A 2 -3.07 -21.76 -7.13
C SER A 2 -3.20 -20.58 -6.17
N GLY A 3 -3.85 -20.80 -5.03
CA GLY A 3 -3.90 -19.84 -3.94
C GLY A 3 -2.54 -19.78 -3.27
N ARG A 4 -1.79 -18.71 -3.50
CA ARG A 4 -0.54 -18.45 -2.79
C ARG A 4 -0.91 -18.04 -1.37
N VAL A 5 -0.54 -18.87 -0.40
CA VAL A 5 -0.62 -18.52 1.02
C VAL A 5 0.51 -17.54 1.29
N TYR A 6 0.19 -16.33 1.74
CA TYR A 6 1.18 -15.33 2.14
C TYR A 6 1.32 -15.31 3.66
N LYS A 7 2.56 -15.40 4.16
CA LYS A 7 2.86 -15.21 5.58
C LYS A 7 3.12 -13.73 5.84
N ALA A 8 2.08 -12.99 6.20
CA ALA A 8 2.21 -11.61 6.69
C ALA A 8 2.65 -11.63 8.16
N TRP A 9 3.91 -11.96 8.40
CA TRP A 9 4.55 -11.70 9.69
C TRP A 9 5.64 -10.66 9.41
N TYR A 10 5.59 -9.55 10.13
CA TYR A 10 6.44 -8.35 10.01
C TYR A 10 6.00 -7.35 8.93
N ILE A 11 5.00 -6.53 9.26
CA ILE A 11 4.89 -5.18 8.71
C ILE A 11 6.11 -4.42 9.23
N LEU A 12 7.16 -4.27 8.42
CA LEU A 12 8.25 -3.36 8.73
C LEU A 12 7.72 -1.93 8.59
N LEU A 13 7.29 -1.36 9.71
CA LEU A 13 6.84 0.03 9.81
C LEU A 13 8.03 0.98 9.58
N HIS A 14 8.36 1.28 8.33
CA HIS A 14 9.28 2.38 8.03
C HIS A 14 8.48 3.67 7.88
N ARG A 15 8.63 4.57 8.86
CA ARG A 15 8.11 5.94 8.81
C ARG A 15 9.03 6.79 7.94
N THR A 16 8.51 7.40 6.88
CA THR A 16 9.15 8.54 6.24
C THR A 16 8.86 9.78 7.10
N SER A 17 9.89 10.44 7.62
CA SER A 17 9.75 11.51 8.63
C SER A 17 9.82 12.92 8.02
N ARG A 18 9.01 13.85 8.53
CA ARG A 18 9.50 15.09 9.16
C ARG A 18 8.79 15.29 10.49
N GLU A 19 9.53 15.78 11.47
CA GLU A 19 9.21 15.96 12.90
C GLU A 19 8.64 14.75 13.70
N GLY A 20 9.53 14.17 14.51
CA GLY A 20 9.14 13.46 15.72
C GLY A 20 8.86 14.45 16.85
N ARG A 21 7.58 14.72 17.11
CA ARG A 21 7.12 15.22 18.42
C ARG A 21 5.79 14.55 18.75
N LEU A 22 5.81 13.69 19.77
CA LEU A 22 4.58 13.18 20.37
C LEU A 22 4.10 14.28 21.31
N GLU A 23 3.17 15.13 20.86
CA GLU A 23 2.53 16.12 21.73
C GLU A 23 1.65 15.40 22.77
N PRO A 24 1.81 15.67 24.08
CA PRO A 24 0.99 15.10 25.12
C PRO A 24 -0.32 15.88 25.21
N GLY A 25 -1.35 15.41 24.49
CA GLY A 25 -2.68 15.97 24.58
C GLY A 25 -3.51 15.66 23.34
N HIS A 26 -4.46 14.73 23.49
CA HIS A 26 -5.46 14.34 22.50
C HIS A 26 -4.92 13.76 21.18
N ARG A 27 -4.69 12.44 21.15
CA ARG A 27 -4.86 11.69 19.90
C ARG A 27 -6.16 10.91 20.00
N ALA A 28 -7.20 11.42 19.34
CA ALA A 28 -8.20 10.52 18.78
C ALA A 28 -7.43 9.45 18.00
N TYR A 29 -7.70 8.17 18.26
CA TYR A 29 -7.11 7.08 17.51
C TYR A 29 -7.56 7.25 16.05
N SER A 30 -6.69 7.78 15.20
CA SER A 30 -6.92 7.79 13.75
C SER A 30 -6.66 6.36 13.25
N PRO A 31 -7.64 5.70 12.62
CA PRO A 31 -7.41 4.40 12.03
C PRO A 31 -6.23 4.47 11.04
N PRO A 32 -5.29 3.51 11.07
CA PRO A 32 -4.15 3.47 10.17
C PRO A 32 -4.56 3.28 8.71
N GLU A 33 -3.70 3.82 7.85
CA GLU A 33 -3.80 3.81 6.40
C GLU A 33 -2.41 3.38 5.88
N PHE A 34 -2.39 2.47 4.89
CA PHE A 34 -1.15 1.87 4.41
C PHE A 34 -1.06 1.88 2.89
N TRP A 35 0.10 2.24 2.37
CA TRP A 35 0.44 2.00 0.97
C TRP A 35 0.48 0.50 0.67
N ILE A 36 -0.11 0.13 -0.46
CA ILE A 36 0.09 -1.16 -1.12
C ILE A 36 0.68 -0.93 -2.51
N ALA A 37 1.15 -1.99 -3.17
CA ALA A 37 1.98 -1.87 -4.36
C ALA A 37 1.23 -1.46 -5.65
N GLY A 38 -0.07 -1.15 -5.57
CA GLY A 38 -0.89 -0.77 -6.72
C GLY A 38 -0.64 0.67 -7.15
N ASN A 39 -0.59 0.93 -8.46
CA ASN A 39 -0.45 2.26 -9.05
C ASN A 39 -1.01 2.27 -10.47
N ASP A 40 -1.35 3.46 -10.96
CA ASP A 40 -1.68 3.73 -12.36
C ASP A 40 -0.87 4.91 -12.94
N ILE A 41 0.27 5.24 -12.31
CA ILE A 41 1.23 6.31 -12.69
C ILE A 41 1.55 6.34 -14.19
N LEU A 42 1.55 5.19 -14.87
CA LEU A 42 1.87 5.11 -16.29
C LEU A 42 0.70 5.50 -17.19
N GLU A 43 -0.53 5.15 -16.81
CA GLU A 43 -1.74 5.35 -17.58
C GLU A 43 -2.95 5.33 -16.64
N GLU A 44 -3.59 6.49 -16.50
CA GLU A 44 -4.77 6.69 -15.67
C GLU A 44 -5.84 5.60 -15.92
N GLY A 45 -6.36 5.02 -14.84
CA GLY A 45 -7.36 3.96 -14.88
C GLY A 45 -6.80 2.57 -15.24
N HIS A 46 -5.52 2.45 -15.61
CA HIS A 46 -4.85 1.18 -15.87
C HIS A 46 -3.95 0.77 -14.70
N TRP A 47 -4.60 0.21 -13.68
CA TRP A 47 -3.95 -0.22 -12.45
C TRP A 47 -3.03 -1.43 -12.65
N GLN A 48 -1.81 -1.31 -12.14
CA GLN A 48 -0.80 -2.35 -12.10
C GLN A 48 -0.17 -2.46 -10.70
N TRP A 49 0.28 -3.66 -10.36
CA TRP A 49 1.16 -3.86 -9.20
C TRP A 49 2.56 -3.36 -9.53
N ALA A 50 3.38 -3.02 -8.52
CA ALA A 50 4.79 -2.64 -8.68
C ALA A 50 5.65 -3.67 -9.45
N SER A 51 5.16 -4.91 -9.61
CA SER A 51 5.78 -5.92 -10.48
C SER A 51 5.51 -5.73 -11.99
N GLY A 52 4.72 -4.73 -12.37
CA GLY A 52 4.24 -4.48 -13.74
C GLY A 52 3.07 -5.37 -14.18
N LYS A 53 2.54 -6.21 -13.28
CA LYS A 53 1.38 -7.07 -13.59
C LYS A 53 0.07 -6.28 -13.44
N PRO A 54 -0.91 -6.48 -14.32
CA PRO A 54 -2.20 -5.81 -14.21
C PRO A 54 -2.93 -6.25 -12.94
N VAL A 55 -3.65 -5.31 -12.33
CA VAL A 55 -4.60 -5.59 -11.25
C VAL A 55 -5.81 -6.29 -11.86
N THR A 56 -6.06 -7.53 -11.45
CA THR A 56 -7.15 -8.39 -11.98
C THR A 56 -8.24 -8.68 -10.96
N PHE A 57 -8.02 -8.28 -9.72
CA PHE A 57 -8.98 -8.30 -8.62
C PHE A 57 -9.03 -6.90 -8.05
N ALA A 58 -10.23 -6.39 -7.75
CA ALA A 58 -10.44 -5.06 -7.24
C ALA A 58 -11.21 -5.13 -5.91
N ASN A 59 -10.72 -4.41 -4.90
CA ASN A 59 -11.39 -4.23 -3.61
C ASN A 59 -11.46 -2.74 -3.25
N TRP A 60 -11.76 -1.90 -4.25
CA TRP A 60 -11.99 -0.47 -4.10
C TRP A 60 -13.09 -0.18 -3.08
N ASP A 61 -12.96 0.93 -2.36
CA ASP A 61 -14.08 1.48 -1.62
C ASP A 61 -15.17 2.01 -2.56
N ASP A 62 -16.32 2.31 -1.99
CA ASP A 62 -17.42 2.86 -2.75
C ASP A 62 -16.96 4.18 -3.38
N ASP A 63 -17.28 4.36 -4.67
CA ASP A 63 -16.87 5.50 -5.52
C ASP A 63 -15.36 5.60 -5.85
N GLN A 64 -14.53 4.61 -5.48
CA GLN A 64 -13.10 4.59 -5.79
C GLN A 64 -12.75 3.69 -7.00
N PRO A 65 -11.64 3.95 -7.71
CA PRO A 65 -10.76 5.12 -7.57
C PRO A 65 -11.42 6.39 -8.11
N ASP A 66 -11.27 7.52 -7.42
CA ASP A 66 -11.94 8.79 -7.75
C ASP A 66 -11.02 9.93 -8.16
N ASN A 67 -9.71 9.70 -8.09
CA ASN A 67 -8.67 10.66 -8.38
C ASN A 67 -8.84 11.99 -7.63
N GLY A 68 -9.32 11.93 -6.38
CA GLY A 68 -9.56 13.07 -5.50
C GLY A 68 -10.76 13.94 -5.90
N GLY A 69 -11.58 13.50 -6.86
CA GLY A 69 -12.81 14.18 -7.27
C GLY A 69 -12.65 15.48 -8.07
N ASP A 70 -11.44 16.03 -8.23
CA ASP A 70 -11.19 17.32 -8.88
C ASP A 70 -9.97 17.29 -9.83
N HIS A 71 -10.22 17.65 -11.09
CA HIS A 71 -9.39 18.29 -12.14
C HIS A 71 -7.89 18.01 -12.35
N ASP A 72 -7.09 17.68 -11.33
CA ASP A 72 -5.63 17.65 -11.41
C ASP A 72 -5.04 16.23 -11.63
N ASN A 73 -5.89 15.19 -11.61
CA ASN A 73 -5.53 13.79 -11.87
C ASN A 73 -4.19 13.38 -11.24
N ASN A 74 -4.06 13.45 -9.91
CA ASN A 74 -2.77 13.34 -9.22
C ASN A 74 -2.74 12.22 -8.16
N GLU A 75 -3.80 11.44 -8.00
CA GLU A 75 -3.87 10.31 -7.08
C GLU A 75 -3.53 9.01 -7.80
N HIS A 76 -2.23 8.69 -7.89
CA HIS A 76 -1.77 7.52 -8.65
C HIS A 76 -1.29 6.32 -7.81
N CYS A 77 -1.40 6.40 -6.49
CA CYS A 77 -0.90 5.38 -5.57
C CYS A 77 -2.04 4.74 -4.78
N MET A 78 -2.02 3.42 -4.66
CA MET A 78 -3.07 2.67 -3.98
C MET A 78 -2.79 2.55 -2.47
N GLU A 79 -3.75 2.95 -1.64
CA GLU A 79 -3.73 2.71 -0.21
C GLU A 79 -4.86 1.79 0.26
N VAL A 80 -4.71 1.25 1.48
CA VAL A 80 -5.76 0.56 2.21
C VAL A 80 -6.02 1.25 3.54
N LYS A 81 -7.29 1.45 3.88
CA LYS A 81 -7.70 2.19 5.06
C LYS A 81 -8.44 1.30 6.05
N GLN A 82 -8.03 1.30 7.33
CA GLN A 82 -8.74 0.52 8.35
C GLN A 82 -10.18 1.03 8.57
N LYS A 83 -10.41 2.35 8.46
CA LYS A 83 -11.75 2.94 8.57
C LYS A 83 -12.73 2.44 7.50
N ASP A 84 -12.21 2.08 6.33
CA ASP A 84 -12.99 1.65 5.16
C ASP A 84 -12.95 0.12 5.01
N GLN A 85 -12.88 -0.61 6.12
CA GLN A 85 -12.87 -2.07 6.15
C GLN A 85 -11.75 -2.70 5.31
N TRP A 86 -10.60 -2.04 5.21
CA TRP A 86 -9.44 -2.45 4.39
C TRP A 86 -9.69 -2.44 2.87
N LYS A 87 -10.70 -1.70 2.42
CA LYS A 87 -10.90 -1.40 1.01
C LYS A 87 -9.88 -0.37 0.52
N TRP A 88 -9.76 -0.28 -0.80
CA TRP A 88 -8.71 0.46 -1.49
C TRP A 88 -9.16 1.87 -1.87
N ASN A 89 -8.20 2.78 -1.93
CA ASN A 89 -8.36 4.17 -2.37
C ASN A 89 -7.15 4.52 -3.22
N ASP A 90 -7.33 5.33 -4.25
CA ASP A 90 -6.23 6.01 -4.90
C ASP A 90 -5.88 7.27 -4.09
N GLN A 91 -4.60 7.62 -4.01
CA GLN A 91 -4.16 8.74 -3.19
C GLN A 91 -2.88 9.33 -3.77
N GLU A 92 -2.63 10.61 -3.49
CA GLU A 92 -1.44 11.32 -3.95
C GLU A 92 -0.19 10.61 -3.40
N CYS A 93 0.68 10.18 -4.32
CA CYS A 93 1.84 9.34 -4.01
C CYS A 93 2.84 9.98 -3.03
N GLN A 94 2.79 11.30 -2.85
CA GLN A 94 3.73 12.05 -2.02
C GLN A 94 3.33 12.04 -0.53
N GLU A 95 2.16 11.49 -0.20
CA GLU A 95 1.67 11.42 1.18
C GLU A 95 2.50 10.47 2.07
N TYR A 96 2.66 10.89 3.33
CA TYR A 96 3.44 10.18 4.32
C TYR A 96 2.61 9.07 4.99
N ARG A 97 2.78 7.82 4.54
CA ARG A 97 2.06 6.65 5.08
C ARG A 97 3.00 5.48 5.37
N PHE A 98 2.55 4.57 6.23
CA PHE A 98 3.20 3.26 6.35
C PHE A 98 2.92 2.42 5.11
N PHE A 99 3.68 1.35 4.88
CA PHE A 99 3.48 0.47 3.72
C PHE A 99 3.50 -1.01 4.12
N ILE A 100 2.86 -1.84 3.29
CA ILE A 100 2.83 -3.29 3.43
C ILE A 100 3.73 -3.91 2.35
N CYS A 101 4.65 -4.79 2.75
CA CYS A 101 5.50 -5.54 1.81
C CYS A 101 4.96 -6.96 1.59
N GLU A 102 5.01 -7.41 0.34
CA GLU A 102 4.90 -8.83 -0.01
C GLU A 102 6.30 -9.44 -0.08
N MET A 103 6.48 -10.62 0.52
CA MET A 103 7.69 -11.42 0.37
C MET A 103 7.33 -12.84 -0.07
N PRO A 104 8.05 -13.43 -1.04
CA PRO A 104 7.85 -14.83 -1.40
C PRO A 104 8.10 -15.72 -0.18
N ILE A 105 7.24 -16.71 0.02
CA ILE A 105 7.60 -17.85 0.86
C ILE A 105 8.60 -18.67 0.05
N THR A 106 9.89 -18.44 0.25
CA THR A 106 10.89 -19.41 -0.17
C THR A 106 10.77 -20.59 0.80
N ASP A 107 10.61 -21.82 0.27
CA ASP A 107 10.49 -23.06 1.06
C ASP A 107 11.82 -23.44 1.73
N ASN A 108 12.45 -22.51 2.45
CA ASN A 108 13.59 -22.75 3.32
C ASN A 108 13.45 -21.90 4.58
N ILE A 109 12.57 -22.31 5.50
CA ILE A 109 12.67 -21.93 6.92
C ILE A 109 13.93 -22.62 7.47
N GLY A 110 15.09 -22.07 7.11
CA GLY A 110 16.37 -22.71 7.31
C GLY A 110 17.49 -22.04 6.51
N GLY A 111 17.67 -20.72 6.66
CA GLY A 111 18.91 -20.03 6.31
C GLY A 111 19.19 -19.81 4.82
N SER A 112 18.87 -18.62 4.33
CA SER A 112 19.79 -17.72 3.61
C SER A 112 18.97 -16.58 3.02
N GLN A 113 19.45 -15.35 3.22
CA GLN A 113 18.83 -14.15 2.65
C GLN A 113 18.76 -14.27 1.12
N PRO A 114 17.68 -13.80 0.46
CA PRO A 114 17.73 -13.55 -0.97
C PRO A 114 18.74 -12.41 -1.17
N GLY A 115 19.85 -12.73 -1.84
CA GLY A 115 20.89 -11.77 -2.13
C GLY A 115 20.32 -10.57 -2.89
N ILE A 116 20.75 -9.39 -2.47
CA ILE A 116 20.88 -8.23 -3.35
C ILE A 116 21.71 -8.71 -4.54
N ILE A 117 21.12 -8.75 -5.73
CA ILE A 117 21.84 -8.92 -6.98
C ILE A 117 21.78 -7.58 -7.70
N GLY A 118 22.95 -6.95 -7.81
CA GLY A 118 23.32 -5.95 -8.83
C GLY A 118 22.59 -4.62 -8.80
#